data_AF-A0A542ZEM5-F1
#
_entry.id   AF-A0A542ZEM5-F1
#
_cell.length_a   1.000
_cell.length_b   1.000
_cell.length_c   1.000
_cell.angle_alpha   90.00
_cell.angle_beta   90.00
_cell.angle_gamma   90.00
#
_symmetry.space_group_name_H-M   'P 1'
#
loop_
_entity.id
_entity.type
_entity.pdbx_description
1 polymer ?
#
loop_
_entity_poly.entity_id
_entity_poly.type
_entity_poly.pdbx_seq_one_letter_code
_entity_poly.pdbx_strand_id
1 'polypeptide(L)'
;MSPGITEPSDPYRYAFWEESDGPDFALRVAVRLYLPRRAAQRPWLTTAAQEALLTALDESALPLRVWASSASGVPERPAWKIENARSSWVRARAVNNPVEPHLSNLTASAYLGHLGGHLYLLLDLAARNPTGHDKAKVGIESLHEGLIALLTAGTVTLQAVADALDVGDVTRLGITQGWLLSPSQRLTEALDLPDHVRRHTDPGNHAGFFSPLIPGGRSPEDLDDLAKVWITTFLLDESVAGFEDDLLKAPLPRWVGA
;
A
#
# COMPACT_ATOMS: atom_id res chain seq x y z
N MET A 1 6.64 28.36 29.20
CA MET A 1 5.78 27.83 28.13
C MET A 1 6.05 26.34 28.07
N SER A 2 5.04 25.53 28.38
CA SER A 2 5.20 24.09 28.53
C SER A 2 5.69 23.45 27.22
N PRO A 3 6.58 22.45 27.28
CA PRO A 3 6.89 21.63 26.12
C PRO A 3 5.60 20.86 25.82
N GLY A 4 4.93 21.21 24.72
CA GLY A 4 3.77 20.48 24.24
C GLY A 4 4.20 19.03 24.05
N ILE A 5 3.58 18.13 24.80
CA ILE A 5 3.70 16.69 24.62
C ILE A 5 3.24 16.41 23.18
N THR A 6 4.18 16.32 22.24
CA THR A 6 3.91 15.82 20.90
C THR A 6 3.60 14.35 21.06
N GLU A 7 2.34 14.02 20.84
CA GLU A 7 1.80 12.67 20.90
C GLU A 7 2.72 11.66 20.17
N PRO A 8 3.13 10.54 20.80
CA PRO A 8 4.01 9.52 20.19
C PRO A 8 3.34 8.69 19.07
N SER A 9 2.20 9.13 18.56
CA SER A 9 1.13 8.27 18.06
C SER A 9 0.79 8.46 16.59
N ASP A 10 1.66 9.02 15.75
CA ASP A 10 1.39 9.02 14.31
C ASP A 10 2.24 7.96 13.58
N PRO A 11 1.72 6.73 13.36
CA PRO A 11 2.46 5.70 12.64
C PRO A 11 2.77 6.08 11.19
N TYR A 12 2.02 7.03 10.63
CA TYR A 12 2.30 7.60 9.33
C TYR A 12 3.66 8.31 9.33
N ARG A 13 4.02 9.03 10.41
CA ARG A 13 5.33 9.69 10.52
C ARG A 13 6.52 8.75 10.46
N TYR A 14 6.40 7.52 10.97
CA TYR A 14 7.54 6.59 11.01
C TYR A 14 7.83 5.92 9.66
N ALA A 15 6.86 5.89 8.74
CA ALA A 15 7.03 5.28 7.43
C ALA A 15 7.46 6.26 6.33
N PHE A 16 7.31 7.57 6.54
CA PHE A 16 7.59 8.57 5.49
C PHE A 16 9.06 8.93 5.30
N TRP A 17 10.00 8.56 6.18
CA TRP A 17 11.31 9.23 6.22
C TRP A 17 12.57 8.37 6.36
N GLU A 18 12.50 7.05 6.54
CA GLU A 18 13.71 6.22 6.70
C GLU A 18 14.23 5.64 5.37
N GLU A 19 14.42 6.44 4.31
CA GLU A 19 15.31 6.07 3.21
C GLU A 19 16.08 7.31 2.70
N SER A 20 17.41 7.29 2.87
CA SER A 20 18.34 8.40 2.60
C SER A 20 18.55 8.71 1.11
N ASP A 21 18.05 7.84 0.23
CA ASP A 21 17.87 8.08 -1.20
C ASP A 21 16.45 7.63 -1.53
N GLY A 22 15.55 8.54 -1.91
CA GLY A 22 14.14 8.19 -2.15
C GLY A 22 13.97 7.21 -3.32
N PRO A 23 12.90 6.40 -3.34
CA PRO A 23 12.60 5.52 -4.46
C PRO A 23 12.22 6.32 -5.71
N ASP A 24 12.49 5.77 -6.90
CA ASP A 24 12.04 6.37 -8.16
C ASP A 24 10.52 6.35 -8.29
N PHE A 25 9.91 5.35 -7.67
CA PHE A 25 8.48 5.18 -7.56
C PHE A 25 8.15 4.44 -6.26
N ALA A 26 7.13 4.87 -5.52
CA ALA A 26 6.52 4.02 -4.50
C ALA A 26 5.01 4.18 -4.43
N LEU A 27 4.30 3.06 -4.31
CA LEU A 27 2.89 3.00 -3.96
C LEU A 27 2.74 2.50 -2.52
N ARG A 28 2.02 3.26 -1.73
CA ARG A 28 1.75 2.95 -0.32
C ARG A 28 0.27 2.91 -0.06
N VAL A 29 -0.18 1.95 0.74
CA VAL A 29 -1.56 1.85 1.20
C VAL A 29 -1.57 1.53 2.68
N ALA A 30 -2.30 2.33 3.45
CA ALA A 30 -2.55 2.06 4.85
C ALA A 30 -3.99 1.60 5.03
N VAL A 31 -4.15 0.35 5.44
CA VAL A 31 -5.43 -0.24 5.81
C VAL A 31 -5.57 -0.19 7.33
N ARG A 32 -6.79 0.07 7.80
CA ARG A 32 -7.12 0.08 9.23
C ARG A 32 -8.23 -0.90 9.53
N LEU A 33 -8.18 -1.45 10.73
CA LEU A 33 -9.15 -2.38 11.25
C LEU A 33 -9.63 -1.91 12.61
N TYR A 34 -10.93 -1.65 12.74
CA TYR A 34 -11.51 -1.30 14.04
C TYR A 34 -11.56 -2.51 14.95
N LEU A 35 -10.96 -2.39 16.13
CA LEU A 35 -11.05 -3.43 17.15
C LEU A 35 -12.22 -3.18 18.10
N PRO A 36 -12.88 -4.24 18.60
CA PRO A 36 -13.75 -4.13 19.75
C PRO A 36 -13.00 -3.57 20.96
N ARG A 37 -13.67 -2.78 21.83
CA ARG A 37 -13.03 -2.15 23.00
C ARG A 37 -12.27 -3.13 23.91
N ARG A 38 -12.77 -4.37 24.03
CA ARG A 38 -12.13 -5.42 24.84
C ARG A 38 -10.81 -5.91 24.24
N ALA A 39 -10.72 -5.93 22.91
CA ALA A 39 -9.52 -6.31 22.17
C ALA A 39 -8.45 -5.21 22.20
N ALA A 40 -8.86 -3.94 22.13
CA ALA A 40 -7.97 -2.78 22.13
C ALA A 40 -7.05 -2.64 23.35
N GLN A 41 -7.35 -3.34 24.45
CA GLN A 41 -6.56 -3.30 25.69
C GLN A 41 -5.68 -4.54 25.89
N ARG A 42 -5.76 -5.52 25.00
CA ARG A 42 -4.98 -6.76 25.09
C ARG A 42 -3.57 -6.56 24.51
N PRO A 43 -2.59 -7.35 24.95
CA PRO A 43 -1.32 -7.47 24.24
C PRO A 43 -1.59 -7.89 22.79
N TRP A 44 -1.21 -7.03 21.86
CA TRP A 44 -1.47 -7.22 20.42
C TRP A 44 -0.24 -7.80 19.69
N LEU A 45 0.97 -7.56 20.22
CA LEU A 45 2.21 -8.04 19.62
C LEU A 45 2.64 -9.39 20.22
N THR A 46 1.87 -10.44 19.93
CA THR A 46 2.17 -11.82 20.35
C THR A 46 2.95 -12.56 19.27
N THR A 47 3.55 -13.70 19.61
CA THR A 47 4.17 -14.60 18.61
C THR A 47 3.14 -15.03 17.56
N ALA A 48 1.92 -15.36 17.98
CA ALA A 48 0.83 -15.75 17.07
C ALA A 48 0.47 -14.62 16.08
N ALA A 49 0.41 -13.36 16.54
CA ALA A 49 0.16 -12.22 15.66
C ALA A 49 1.30 -11.99 14.65
N GLN A 50 2.55 -12.21 15.07
CA GLN A 50 3.72 -12.11 14.18
C GLN A 50 3.74 -13.23 13.14
N GLU A 51 3.43 -14.46 13.53
CA GLU A 51 3.29 -15.60 12.62
C GLU A 51 2.15 -15.37 11.62
N ALA A 52 0.97 -14.95 12.10
CA ALA A 52 -0.17 -14.64 11.24
C ALA A 52 0.12 -13.50 10.25
N LEU A 53 0.84 -12.46 10.68
CA LEU A 53 1.34 -11.39 9.80
C LEU A 53 2.20 -11.97 8.67
N LEU A 54 3.21 -12.78 9.01
CA LEU A 54 4.13 -13.34 8.02
C LEU A 54 3.43 -14.32 7.08
N THR A 55 2.65 -15.25 7.62
CA THR A 55 1.89 -16.23 6.81
C THR A 55 0.96 -15.54 5.83
N ALA A 56 0.18 -14.56 6.29
CA ALA A 56 -0.73 -13.85 5.40
C ALA A 56 0.01 -13.04 4.32
N LEU A 57 1.16 -12.44 4.64
CA LEU A 57 1.98 -11.72 3.66
C LEU A 57 2.67 -12.65 2.65
N ASP A 58 3.13 -13.82 3.09
CA ASP A 58 3.71 -14.86 2.22
C ASP A 58 2.67 -15.42 1.25
N GLU A 59 1.43 -15.60 1.71
CA GLU A 59 0.29 -16.02 0.88
C GLU A 59 -0.20 -14.89 -0.04
N SER A 60 -0.15 -13.65 0.43
CA SER A 60 -0.56 -12.43 -0.30
C SER A 60 0.57 -11.84 -1.14
N ALA A 61 1.38 -12.66 -1.81
CA ALA A 61 2.45 -12.25 -2.72
C ALA A 61 1.97 -11.42 -3.94
N LEU A 62 0.67 -11.16 -4.05
CA LEU A 62 0.01 -10.47 -5.16
C LEU A 62 0.61 -9.09 -5.47
N PRO A 63 0.92 -8.18 -4.52
CA PRO A 63 1.45 -6.87 -4.86
C PRO A 63 2.78 -6.92 -5.61
N LEU A 64 3.69 -7.81 -5.18
CA LEU A 64 4.97 -8.00 -5.86
C LEU A 64 4.79 -8.73 -7.19
N ARG A 65 3.88 -9.70 -7.27
CA ARG A 65 3.58 -10.44 -8.49
C ARG A 65 2.96 -9.56 -9.56
N VAL A 66 1.94 -8.77 -9.25
CA VAL A 66 1.29 -7.82 -10.17
C VAL A 66 2.33 -6.85 -10.72
N TRP A 67 3.19 -6.30 -9.85
CA TRP A 67 4.20 -5.34 -10.29
C TRP A 67 5.39 -5.95 -11.03
N ALA A 68 5.77 -7.19 -10.70
CA ALA A 68 6.80 -7.96 -11.40
C ALA A 68 6.29 -8.56 -12.72
N SER A 69 4.97 -8.74 -12.87
CA SER A 69 4.36 -9.54 -13.94
C SER A 69 4.42 -8.93 -15.34
N SER A 70 5.02 -7.74 -15.51
CA SER A 70 5.24 -7.20 -16.85
C SER A 70 6.40 -7.89 -17.61
N ALA A 71 7.13 -8.85 -17.01
CA ALA A 71 8.36 -9.37 -17.62
C ALA A 71 8.57 -10.91 -17.63
N SER A 72 8.08 -11.71 -16.67
CA SER A 72 8.48 -13.13 -16.59
C SER A 72 7.39 -14.20 -16.43
N GLY A 73 6.15 -13.83 -16.08
CA GLY A 73 5.03 -14.79 -15.97
C GLY A 73 5.19 -15.90 -14.91
N VAL A 74 6.29 -15.92 -14.15
CA VAL A 74 6.51 -16.83 -13.02
C VAL A 74 6.33 -16.03 -11.73
N PRO A 75 5.27 -16.29 -10.97
CA PRO A 75 4.96 -15.46 -9.82
C PRO A 75 5.86 -15.88 -8.64
N GLU A 76 6.95 -15.16 -8.41
CA GLU A 76 7.78 -15.38 -7.22
C GLU A 76 6.93 -15.16 -5.96
N ARG A 77 7.10 -16.04 -4.97
CA ARG A 77 6.57 -15.82 -3.62
C ARG A 77 7.72 -15.26 -2.80
N PRO A 78 7.79 -13.94 -2.56
CA PRO A 78 8.79 -13.37 -1.69
C PRO A 78 8.62 -14.00 -0.30
N ALA A 79 9.73 -14.30 0.36
CA ALA A 79 9.68 -14.70 1.76
C ALA A 79 9.70 -13.44 2.62
N TRP A 80 8.69 -13.23 3.45
CA TRP A 80 8.66 -12.09 4.37
C TRP A 80 9.45 -12.39 5.64
N LYS A 81 10.13 -11.37 6.15
CA LYS A 81 10.85 -11.46 7.43
C LYS A 81 10.60 -10.22 8.27
N ILE A 82 10.47 -10.41 9.58
CA ILE A 82 10.42 -9.30 10.54
C ILE A 82 11.83 -8.74 10.68
N GLU A 83 12.02 -7.47 10.32
CA GLU A 83 13.28 -6.75 10.50
C GLU A 83 13.36 -6.09 11.88
N ASN A 84 12.22 -5.61 12.39
CA ASN A 84 12.16 -4.93 13.67
C ASN A 84 10.78 -5.12 14.32
N ALA A 85 10.77 -5.33 15.62
CA ALA A 85 9.55 -5.46 16.42
C ALA A 85 9.72 -4.66 17.70
N ARG A 86 8.82 -3.69 17.91
CA ARG A 86 8.75 -2.85 19.11
C ARG A 86 7.36 -2.96 19.72
N SER A 87 7.21 -2.54 20.97
CA SER A 87 5.94 -2.65 21.71
C SER A 87 4.71 -2.04 21.00
N SER A 88 4.91 -1.06 20.11
CA SER A 88 3.84 -0.37 19.38
C SER A 88 3.77 -0.68 17.87
N TRP A 89 4.77 -1.36 17.29
CA TRP A 89 4.77 -1.68 15.86
C TRP A 89 5.71 -2.83 15.49
N VAL A 90 5.46 -3.46 14.33
CA VAL A 90 6.30 -4.46 13.68
C VAL A 90 6.56 -4.02 12.25
N ARG A 91 7.81 -4.11 11.81
CA ARG A 91 8.21 -3.97 10.42
C ARG A 91 8.62 -5.32 9.89
N ALA A 92 7.95 -5.75 8.82
CA ALA A 92 8.37 -6.85 7.99
C ALA A 92 8.79 -6.35 6.61
N ARG A 93 9.71 -7.07 5.96
CA ARG A 93 10.18 -6.78 4.62
C ARG A 93 10.17 -8.07 3.79
N ALA A 94 9.78 -7.93 2.52
CA ALA A 94 9.92 -8.99 1.55
C ALA A 94 11.40 -9.19 1.22
N VAL A 95 11.88 -10.42 1.37
CA VAL A 95 13.19 -10.85 0.90
C VAL A 95 12.99 -11.44 -0.50
N ASN A 96 13.37 -10.66 -1.51
CA ASN A 96 13.42 -11.17 -2.88
C ASN A 96 14.68 -12.03 -3.03
N ASN A 97 14.53 -13.25 -3.52
CA ASN A 97 15.66 -14.00 -4.07
C ASN A 97 15.77 -13.55 -5.53
N PRO A 98 16.78 -12.76 -5.92
CA PRO A 98 16.85 -12.26 -7.28
C PRO A 98 17.25 -13.41 -8.21
N VAL A 99 16.26 -14.18 -8.69
CA VAL A 99 16.48 -15.08 -9.83
C VAL A 99 16.52 -14.24 -11.11
N GLU A 100 15.89 -13.05 -11.12
CA GLU A 100 15.80 -12.18 -12.28
C GLU A 100 16.33 -10.75 -12.02
N PRO A 101 17.31 -10.27 -12.81
CA PRO A 101 17.98 -8.98 -12.57
C PRO A 101 17.07 -7.75 -12.59
N HIS A 102 15.93 -7.80 -13.30
CA HIS A 102 15.01 -6.66 -13.41
C HIS A 102 14.06 -6.53 -12.20
N LEU A 103 13.89 -7.60 -11.41
CA LEU A 103 13.11 -7.60 -10.16
C LEU A 103 13.94 -7.25 -8.92
N SER A 104 15.28 -7.18 -9.07
CA SER A 104 16.23 -6.86 -7.98
C SER A 104 16.04 -5.48 -7.33
N ASN A 105 15.18 -4.68 -7.93
CA ASN A 105 14.95 -3.26 -7.67
C ASN A 105 13.60 -2.96 -7.01
N LEU A 106 12.74 -3.97 -6.90
CA LEU A 106 11.47 -3.88 -6.18
C LEU A 106 11.70 -4.22 -4.72
N THR A 107 11.15 -3.41 -3.83
CA THR A 107 11.15 -3.64 -2.39
C THR A 107 9.73 -3.55 -1.88
N ALA A 108 9.29 -4.53 -1.10
CA ALA A 108 8.04 -4.44 -0.36
C ALA A 108 8.30 -4.44 1.14
N SER A 109 7.62 -3.55 1.86
CA SER A 109 7.68 -3.44 3.32
C SER A 109 6.27 -3.38 3.90
N ALA A 110 6.11 -3.91 5.11
CA ALA A 110 4.86 -3.95 5.83
C ALA A 110 5.09 -3.43 7.26
N TYR A 111 4.29 -2.46 7.67
CA TYR A 111 4.33 -1.90 9.02
C TYR A 111 2.98 -2.16 9.68
N LEU A 112 2.96 -3.16 10.57
CA LEU A 112 1.82 -3.45 11.41
C LEU A 112 1.96 -2.65 12.71
N GLY A 113 0.87 -2.08 13.21
CA GLY A 113 0.85 -1.66 14.59
C GLY A 113 -0.53 -1.51 15.16
N HIS A 114 -0.56 -1.08 16.41
CA HIS A 114 -1.79 -0.92 17.17
C HIS A 114 -1.84 0.46 17.82
N LEU A 115 -2.88 1.21 17.50
CA LEU A 115 -3.08 2.55 18.05
C LEU A 115 -4.56 2.89 18.17
N GLY A 116 -4.95 3.49 19.29
CA GLY A 116 -6.28 4.10 19.43
C GLY A 116 -7.45 3.09 19.33
N GLY A 117 -7.18 1.80 19.56
CA GLY A 117 -8.16 0.73 19.35
C GLY A 117 -8.32 0.30 17.90
N HIS A 118 -7.28 0.50 17.09
CA HIS A 118 -7.19 0.03 15.72
C HIS A 118 -5.94 -0.81 15.54
N LEU A 119 -6.05 -1.88 14.77
CA LEU A 119 -4.88 -2.40 14.05
C LEU A 119 -4.73 -1.58 12.76
N TYR A 120 -3.51 -1.22 12.43
CA TYR A 120 -3.19 -0.59 11.16
C TYR A 120 -2.08 -1.37 10.50
N LEU A 121 -2.17 -1.48 9.18
CA LEU A 121 -1.14 -2.07 8.36
C LEU A 121 -0.85 -1.11 7.21
N LEU A 122 0.37 -0.60 7.18
CA LEU A 122 0.88 0.11 6.02
C LEU A 122 1.69 -0.86 5.17
N LEU A 123 1.28 -1.04 3.93
CA LEU A 123 2.04 -1.73 2.91
C LEU A 123 2.69 -0.70 1.99
N ASP A 124 3.99 -0.89 1.76
CA ASP A 124 4.81 -0.08 0.89
C ASP A 124 5.38 -0.98 -0.19
N LEU A 125 5.20 -0.57 -1.45
CA LEU A 125 5.87 -1.17 -2.58
C LEU A 125 6.63 -0.07 -3.32
N ALA A 126 7.94 -0.22 -3.36
CA ALA A 126 8.83 0.75 -3.97
C ALA A 126 9.70 0.12 -5.05
N ALA A 127 9.97 0.88 -6.11
CA ALA A 127 10.88 0.53 -7.18
C ALA A 127 12.04 1.53 -7.23
N ARG A 128 13.26 1.03 -7.45
CA ARG A 128 14.49 1.82 -7.60
C ARG A 128 15.17 1.47 -8.92
N ASN A 129 15.35 2.40 -9.84
CA ASN A 129 16.11 2.15 -11.06
C ASN A 129 17.62 2.26 -10.79
N PRO A 130 18.40 1.18 -10.94
CA PRO A 130 19.84 1.18 -10.70
C PRO A 130 20.63 1.95 -11.76
N THR A 131 20.04 2.27 -12.92
CA THR A 131 20.75 2.92 -14.03
C THR A 131 20.36 4.38 -14.25
N GLY A 132 19.41 4.94 -13.50
CA GLY A 132 19.08 6.39 -13.49
C GLY A 132 18.61 7.01 -14.83
N HIS A 133 18.57 6.25 -15.93
CA HIS A 133 18.36 6.79 -17.28
C HIS A 133 16.94 6.58 -17.83
N ASP A 134 16.17 5.60 -17.33
CA ASP A 134 14.77 5.41 -17.69
C ASP A 134 13.90 5.37 -16.43
N LYS A 135 13.28 6.48 -16.04
CA LYS A 135 12.31 6.46 -14.94
C LYS A 135 11.18 5.50 -15.31
N ALA A 136 11.05 4.39 -14.59
CA ALA A 136 9.97 3.44 -14.81
C ALA A 136 8.65 4.13 -14.48
N LYS A 137 7.84 4.39 -15.50
CA LYS A 137 6.50 4.95 -15.34
C LYS A 137 5.49 3.84 -15.27
N VAL A 138 4.47 4.03 -14.46
CA VAL A 138 3.39 3.06 -14.25
C VAL A 138 2.15 3.54 -15.01
N GLY A 139 1.59 2.68 -15.86
CA GLY A 139 0.31 2.95 -16.53
C GLY A 139 -0.86 2.93 -15.55
N ILE A 140 -1.99 3.54 -15.92
CA ILE A 140 -3.19 3.62 -15.07
C ILE A 140 -3.70 2.22 -14.68
N GLU A 141 -3.68 1.26 -15.61
CA GLU A 141 -4.08 -0.13 -15.36
C GLU A 141 -3.18 -0.80 -14.30
N SER A 142 -1.85 -0.69 -14.44
CA SER A 142 -0.91 -1.24 -13.46
C SER A 142 -1.03 -0.55 -12.10
N LEU A 143 -1.34 0.75 -12.06
CA LEU A 143 -1.63 1.46 -10.81
C LEU A 143 -2.90 0.92 -10.14
N HIS A 144 -3.95 0.67 -10.93
CA HIS A 144 -5.21 0.09 -10.47
C HIS A 144 -5.03 -1.32 -9.90
N GLU A 145 -4.38 -2.21 -10.65
CA GLU A 145 -4.07 -3.56 -10.16
C GLU A 145 -3.18 -3.52 -8.91
N GLY A 146 -2.19 -2.62 -8.88
CA GLY A 146 -1.29 -2.43 -7.75
C GLY A 146 -2.01 -1.95 -6.48
N LEU A 147 -2.92 -0.99 -6.62
CA LEU A 147 -3.76 -0.50 -5.52
C LEU A 147 -4.66 -1.62 -4.97
N ILE A 148 -5.34 -2.37 -5.85
CA ILE A 148 -6.19 -3.48 -5.42
C ILE A 148 -5.36 -4.56 -4.72
N ALA A 149 -4.17 -4.85 -5.21
CA ALA A 149 -3.30 -5.86 -4.62
C ALA A 149 -2.89 -5.47 -3.20
N LEU A 150 -2.49 -4.21 -2.98
CA LEU A 150 -2.14 -3.70 -1.66
C LEU A 150 -3.36 -3.61 -0.73
N LEU A 151 -4.52 -3.16 -1.21
CA LEU A 151 -5.75 -3.10 -0.43
C LEU A 151 -6.21 -4.49 0.03
N THR A 152 -6.17 -5.46 -0.89
CA THR A 152 -6.56 -6.85 -0.64
C THR A 152 -5.59 -7.50 0.35
N ALA A 153 -4.28 -7.43 0.07
CA ALA A 153 -3.26 -7.96 0.96
C ALA A 153 -3.36 -7.33 2.35
N GLY A 154 -3.52 -6.01 2.42
CA GLY A 154 -3.63 -5.29 3.69
C GLY A 154 -4.85 -5.72 4.50
N THR A 155 -5.99 -5.90 3.83
CA THR A 155 -7.24 -6.35 4.46
C THR A 155 -7.14 -7.79 4.96
N VAL A 156 -6.64 -8.71 4.13
CA VAL A 156 -6.48 -10.13 4.47
C VAL A 156 -5.48 -10.29 5.62
N THR A 157 -4.34 -9.61 5.57
CA THR A 157 -3.33 -9.67 6.63
C THR A 157 -3.86 -9.11 7.95
N LEU A 158 -4.56 -7.97 7.95
CA LEU A 158 -5.16 -7.44 9.18
C LEU A 158 -6.20 -8.38 9.77
N GLN A 159 -6.99 -9.05 8.92
CA GLN A 159 -7.95 -10.04 9.37
C GLN A 159 -7.25 -11.25 10.00
N ALA A 160 -6.23 -11.81 9.35
CA ALA A 160 -5.48 -12.95 9.87
C ALA A 160 -4.83 -12.63 11.24
N VAL A 161 -4.27 -11.44 11.39
CA VAL A 161 -3.71 -10.97 12.66
C VAL A 161 -4.80 -10.82 13.72
N ALA A 162 -5.96 -10.28 13.35
CA ALA A 162 -7.09 -10.15 14.25
C ALA A 162 -7.61 -11.53 14.72
N ASP A 163 -7.73 -12.48 13.81
CA ASP A 163 -8.17 -13.85 14.12
C ASP A 163 -7.17 -14.54 15.06
N ALA A 164 -5.87 -14.39 14.81
CA ALA A 164 -4.81 -14.91 15.69
C ALA A 164 -4.80 -14.28 17.09
N LEU A 165 -5.35 -13.07 17.23
CA LEU A 165 -5.51 -12.37 18.50
C LEU A 165 -6.84 -12.65 19.20
N ASP A 166 -7.70 -13.49 18.61
CA ASP A 166 -9.04 -13.81 19.12
C ASP A 166 -9.83 -12.54 19.46
N VAL A 167 -9.79 -11.54 18.56
CA VAL A 167 -10.51 -10.27 18.76
C VAL A 167 -12.00 -10.35 18.37
N GLY A 168 -12.46 -11.52 17.89
CA GLY A 168 -13.83 -11.78 17.45
C GLY A 168 -14.14 -11.19 16.07
N ASP A 169 -15.42 -11.21 15.67
CA ASP A 169 -15.85 -10.71 14.36
C ASP A 169 -15.50 -9.23 14.20
N VAL A 170 -14.49 -9.01 13.37
CA VAL A 170 -14.08 -7.69 12.95
C VAL A 170 -15.11 -7.14 11.97
N THR A 171 -15.80 -6.10 12.39
CA THR A 171 -17.03 -5.67 11.71
C THR A 171 -16.80 -4.64 10.61
N ARG A 172 -15.66 -3.94 10.57
CA ARG A 172 -15.46 -2.85 9.60
C ARG A 172 -14.00 -2.48 9.36
N LEU A 173 -13.67 -2.20 8.09
CA LEU A 173 -12.47 -1.45 7.75
C LEU A 173 -12.58 -0.01 8.25
N GLY A 174 -11.44 0.51 8.69
CA GLY A 174 -11.28 1.90 9.06
C GLY A 174 -11.01 2.80 7.87
N ILE A 175 -10.65 4.05 8.18
CA ILE A 175 -10.17 4.98 7.18
C ILE A 175 -8.90 4.39 6.56
N THR A 176 -8.97 4.16 5.26
CA THR A 176 -7.86 3.73 4.43
C THR A 176 -7.30 4.95 3.71
N GLN A 177 -5.99 4.97 3.50
CA GLN A 177 -5.26 6.04 2.82
C GLN A 177 -4.23 5.42 1.90
N GLY A 178 -3.78 6.19 0.90
CA GLY A 178 -2.66 5.75 0.09
C GLY A 178 -1.82 6.92 -0.44
N TRP A 179 -0.64 6.58 -0.94
CA TRP A 179 0.30 7.54 -1.48
C TRP A 179 0.99 7.01 -2.73
N LEU A 180 1.23 7.91 -3.67
CA LEU A 180 2.07 7.74 -4.83
C LEU A 180 3.27 8.69 -4.70
N LEU A 181 4.46 8.12 -4.55
CA LEU A 181 5.70 8.85 -4.31
C LEU A 181 6.63 8.77 -5.52
N SER A 182 7.32 9.87 -5.79
CA SER A 182 8.42 9.98 -6.76
C SER A 182 9.53 10.89 -6.18
N PRO A 183 10.77 10.85 -6.70
CA PRO A 183 11.90 11.61 -6.14
C PRO A 183 11.64 13.12 -6.07
N SER A 184 10.96 13.67 -7.08
CA SER A 184 10.62 15.09 -7.16
C SER A 184 9.25 15.42 -6.58
N GLN A 185 8.54 14.41 -6.07
CA GLN A 185 7.13 14.47 -5.69
C GLN A 185 6.22 14.93 -6.85
N ARG A 186 6.69 14.77 -8.10
CA ARG A 186 5.90 15.04 -9.30
C ARG A 186 5.32 13.76 -9.85
N LEU A 187 4.03 13.80 -10.11
CA LEU A 187 3.23 12.63 -10.47
C LEU A 187 3.39 12.22 -11.92
N THR A 188 3.58 13.20 -12.81
CA THR A 188 3.94 12.98 -14.21
C THR A 188 5.27 12.25 -14.40
N GLU A 189 6.08 12.16 -13.34
CA GLU A 189 7.33 11.40 -13.33
C GLU A 189 7.13 9.94 -12.90
N ALA A 190 6.04 9.64 -12.18
CA ALA A 190 5.67 8.29 -11.73
C ALA A 190 4.68 7.58 -12.66
N LEU A 191 3.82 8.34 -13.35
CA LEU A 191 2.76 7.79 -14.20
C LEU A 191 3.04 7.96 -15.69
N ASP A 192 2.69 6.93 -16.45
CA ASP A 192 2.63 7.02 -17.91
C ASP A 192 1.22 7.47 -18.31
N LEU A 193 1.09 8.77 -18.57
CA LEU A 193 -0.19 9.40 -18.89
C LEU A 193 -0.29 9.65 -20.41
N PRO A 194 -1.45 9.40 -21.03
CA PRO A 194 -1.66 9.67 -22.46
C PRO A 194 -1.40 11.13 -22.85
N ASP A 195 -1.06 11.39 -24.11
CA ASP A 195 -0.70 12.72 -24.65
C ASP A 195 -1.79 13.81 -24.53
N HIS A 196 -3.02 13.45 -24.14
CA HIS A 196 -4.17 14.37 -24.03
C HIS A 196 -4.25 15.12 -22.68
N VAL A 197 -3.27 14.95 -21.79
CA VAL A 197 -3.17 15.68 -20.51
C VAL A 197 -3.00 17.18 -20.75
N ARG A 198 -3.95 17.98 -20.26
CA ARG A 198 -3.76 19.42 -20.11
C ARG A 198 -2.77 19.64 -18.96
N ARG A 199 -1.50 19.83 -19.29
CA ARG A 199 -0.49 20.24 -18.30
C ARG A 199 -0.94 21.56 -17.67
N HIS A 200 -1.22 21.55 -16.37
CA HIS A 200 -1.21 22.79 -15.61
C HIS A 200 0.18 23.43 -15.77
N THR A 201 0.20 24.74 -16.02
CA THR A 201 1.43 25.56 -16.07
C THR A 201 2.07 25.77 -14.70
N ASP A 202 1.43 25.31 -13.62
CA ASP A 202 1.95 25.43 -12.27
C ASP A 202 2.11 24.02 -11.66
N PRO A 203 3.34 23.47 -11.64
CA PRO A 203 3.64 22.20 -11.01
C PRO A 203 3.72 22.42 -9.50
N GLY A 204 2.57 22.52 -8.83
CA GLY A 204 2.54 22.40 -7.39
C GLY A 204 3.20 21.08 -6.97
N ASN A 205 4.05 21.10 -5.95
CA ASN A 205 4.59 19.88 -5.34
C ASN A 205 3.44 19.15 -4.60
N HIS A 206 2.62 18.43 -5.35
CA HIS A 206 1.59 17.59 -4.79
C HIS A 206 2.14 16.16 -4.78
N ALA A 207 2.77 15.79 -3.66
CA ALA A 207 2.99 14.38 -3.36
C ALA A 207 1.64 13.67 -3.50
N GLY A 208 1.60 12.56 -4.24
CA GLY A 208 0.34 11.99 -4.63
C GLY A 208 -0.35 11.38 -3.43
N PHE A 209 -1.35 12.05 -2.90
CA PHE A 209 -2.07 11.58 -1.73
C PHE A 209 -3.47 11.16 -2.13
N PHE A 210 -3.80 9.90 -1.89
CA PHE A 210 -5.16 9.43 -2.04
C PHE A 210 -5.96 9.81 -0.79
N SER A 211 -7.04 10.56 -1.01
CA SER A 211 -7.86 11.08 0.08
C SER A 211 -8.31 9.97 1.05
N PRO A 212 -8.33 10.22 2.37
CA PRO A 212 -8.74 9.22 3.35
C PRO A 212 -10.20 8.85 3.15
N LEU A 213 -10.48 7.59 2.87
CA LEU A 213 -11.84 7.09 2.63
C LEU A 213 -12.10 5.83 3.44
N ILE A 214 -13.37 5.62 3.81
CA ILE A 214 -13.82 4.37 4.43
C ILE A 214 -14.36 3.50 3.29
N PRO A 215 -13.79 2.29 3.06
CA PRO A 215 -14.32 1.37 2.06
C PRO A 215 -15.79 1.01 2.32
N GLY A 216 -16.56 0.70 1.27
CA GLY A 216 -17.94 0.21 1.39
C GLY A 216 -18.05 -1.08 2.21
N GLY A 217 -16.98 -1.87 2.18
CA GLY A 217 -16.82 -3.13 2.89
C GLY A 217 -15.43 -3.73 2.67
N ARG A 218 -15.34 -5.05 2.81
CA ARG A 218 -14.08 -5.82 2.63
C ARG A 218 -14.09 -6.66 1.36
N SER A 219 -15.20 -6.65 0.61
CA SER A 219 -15.30 -7.46 -0.59
C SER A 219 -14.32 -6.96 -1.65
N PRO A 220 -13.81 -7.84 -2.52
CA PRO A 220 -13.08 -7.45 -3.72
C PRO A 220 -13.67 -6.24 -4.45
N GLU A 221 -14.99 -6.23 -4.61
CA GLU A 221 -15.75 -5.19 -5.30
C GLU A 221 -15.68 -3.85 -4.54
N ASP A 222 -15.85 -3.87 -3.22
CA ASP A 222 -15.71 -2.66 -2.39
C ASP A 222 -14.30 -2.05 -2.46
N LEU A 223 -13.28 -2.89 -2.55
CA LEU A 223 -11.87 -2.47 -2.64
C LEU A 223 -11.52 -1.96 -4.04
N ASP A 224 -12.08 -2.57 -5.09
CA ASP A 224 -11.98 -2.10 -6.48
C ASP A 224 -12.62 -0.72 -6.65
N ASP A 225 -13.84 -0.54 -6.15
CA ASP A 225 -14.54 0.74 -6.17
C ASP A 225 -13.71 1.83 -5.47
N LEU A 226 -13.12 1.51 -4.31
CA LEU A 226 -12.22 2.44 -3.62
C LEU A 226 -10.98 2.79 -4.47
N ALA A 227 -10.32 1.81 -5.08
CA ALA A 227 -9.16 2.03 -5.92
C ALA A 227 -9.49 2.92 -7.13
N LYS A 228 -10.62 2.66 -7.79
CA LYS A 228 -11.12 3.47 -8.91
C LYS A 228 -11.47 4.89 -8.49
N VAL A 229 -12.14 5.07 -7.34
CA VAL A 229 -12.45 6.40 -6.78
C VAL A 229 -11.17 7.17 -6.47
N TRP A 230 -10.18 6.52 -5.87
CA TRP A 230 -8.89 7.13 -5.58
C TRP A 230 -8.16 7.57 -6.84
N ILE A 231 -7.99 6.69 -7.82
CA ILE A 231 -7.34 7.05 -9.09
C ILE A 231 -8.12 8.17 -9.78
N THR A 232 -9.45 8.11 -9.80
CA THR A 232 -10.29 9.12 -10.45
C THR A 232 -10.13 10.48 -9.79
N THR A 233 -10.33 10.56 -8.48
CA THR A 233 -10.21 11.82 -7.72
C THR A 233 -8.81 12.41 -7.92
N PHE A 234 -7.81 11.54 -7.84
CA PHE A 234 -6.41 11.90 -7.99
C PHE A 234 -6.05 12.45 -9.37
N LEU A 235 -6.46 11.76 -10.43
CA LEU A 235 -6.17 12.19 -11.79
C LEU A 235 -6.97 13.45 -12.17
N LEU A 236 -8.19 13.63 -11.64
CA LEU A 236 -8.96 14.86 -11.80
C LEU A 236 -8.33 16.05 -11.08
N ASP A 237 -7.79 15.86 -9.87
CA ASP A 237 -7.04 16.90 -9.15
C ASP A 237 -5.81 17.35 -9.96
N GLU A 238 -5.18 16.43 -10.69
CA GLU A 238 -4.07 16.70 -11.61
C GLU A 238 -4.52 17.16 -13.02
N SER A 239 -5.81 17.44 -13.22
CA SER A 239 -6.38 17.88 -14.50
C SER A 239 -6.13 16.93 -15.68
N VAL A 240 -5.97 15.65 -15.40
CA VAL A 240 -5.97 14.57 -16.39
C VAL A 240 -7.41 14.24 -16.76
N ALA A 241 -7.69 14.00 -18.03
CA ALA A 241 -9.02 13.66 -18.53
C ALA A 241 -8.92 12.60 -19.64
N GLY A 242 -10.03 11.92 -19.92
CA GLY A 242 -10.13 10.88 -20.96
C GLY A 242 -9.74 9.49 -20.49
N PHE A 243 -9.54 9.29 -19.18
CA PHE A 243 -9.22 8.00 -18.55
C PHE A 243 -10.45 7.38 -17.87
N GLU A 244 -11.48 8.18 -17.60
CA GLU A 244 -12.57 7.87 -16.68
C GLU A 244 -13.38 6.67 -17.16
N ASP A 245 -13.71 6.65 -18.45
CA ASP A 245 -14.48 5.57 -19.09
C ASP A 245 -13.72 4.24 -19.08
N ASP A 246 -12.40 4.29 -19.33
CA ASP A 246 -11.55 3.10 -19.39
C ASP A 246 -11.33 2.52 -18.00
N LEU A 247 -11.06 3.39 -17.01
CA LEU A 247 -10.92 2.98 -15.61
C LEU A 247 -12.24 2.45 -15.03
N LEU A 248 -13.37 3.08 -15.35
CA LEU A 248 -14.68 2.61 -14.88
C LEU A 248 -15.01 1.21 -15.43
N LYS A 249 -14.64 0.94 -16.68
CA LYS A 249 -14.85 -0.36 -17.34
C LYS A 249 -13.75 -1.38 -17.04
N ALA A 250 -12.66 -0.97 -16.37
CA ALA A 250 -11.60 -1.88 -15.97
C ALA A 250 -12.20 -3.01 -15.10
N PRO A 251 -12.06 -4.28 -15.51
CA PRO A 251 -12.63 -5.38 -14.76
C PRO A 251 -11.85 -5.57 -13.45
N LEU A 252 -12.51 -6.20 -12.47
CA LEU A 252 -11.81 -6.73 -11.31
C LEU A 252 -10.66 -7.65 -11.81
N PRO A 253 -9.41 -7.46 -11.34
CA PRO A 253 -8.32 -8.29 -11.79
C PRO A 253 -8.60 -9.77 -11.50
N ARG A 254 -8.32 -10.66 -12.47
CA ARG A 254 -8.74 -12.08 -12.43
C ARG A 254 -8.21 -12.88 -11.24
N TRP A 255 -7.13 -12.41 -10.62
CA TRP A 255 -6.52 -13.03 -9.45
C TRP A 255 -7.24 -12.65 -8.14
N VAL A 256 -8.12 -11.66 -8.17
CA VAL A 256 -8.98 -11.30 -7.04
C VAL A 256 -10.18 -12.26 -7.04
N GLY A 257 -10.20 -13.22 -6.12
CA GLY A 257 -11.29 -14.20 -5.98
C GLY A 257 -10.97 -15.64 -6.43
N ALA A 258 -9.71 -15.92 -6.81
CA ALA A 258 -9.21 -17.26 -7.09
C ALA A 258 -8.70 -17.98 -5.82
#